data_AF-A0A645J0H6-F1
#
_entry.id   AF-A0A645J0H6-F1
#
_cell.length_a   1.000
_cell.length_b   1.000
_cell.length_c   1.000
_cell.angle_alpha   90.00
_cell.angle_beta   90.00
_cell.angle_gamma   90.00
#
_symmetry.space_group_name_H-M   'P 1'
#
loop_
_entity.id
_entity.type
_entity.pdbx_description
1 polymer ?
#
loop_
_entity_poly.entity_id
_entity_poly.type
_entity_poly.pdbx_seq_one_letter_code
_entity_poly.pdbx_strand_id
1 'polypeptide(L)'
;MGAGIEQLTRGTAQGVDILVIITEASTVSIHTVNVIRNLALELGIPKVVVVGNKIRNTKEEQFLKSQFSAETLLGYIPFSEELLDMSVNTDSAGFPTGNLGLFLEDIYRKIISEGR
;
A
#
# COMPACT_ATOMS: atom_id res chain seq x y z
N MET A 1 0.35 17.68 -1.03
CA MET A 1 -0.39 17.36 -2.27
C MET A 1 -1.17 16.08 -2.01
N GLY A 2 -2.45 16.02 -2.39
CA GLY A 2 -3.28 14.81 -2.23
C GLY A 2 -2.92 13.76 -3.28
N ALA A 3 -2.80 12.51 -2.86
CA ALA A 3 -2.75 11.37 -3.77
C ALA A 3 -4.19 10.98 -4.09
N GLY A 4 -4.76 11.60 -5.12
CA GLY A 4 -6.14 11.37 -5.52
C GLY A 4 -6.24 10.34 -6.64
N ILE A 5 -7.35 9.60 -6.66
CA ILE A 5 -7.72 8.74 -7.81
C ILE A 5 -8.70 9.45 -8.75
N GLU A 6 -8.80 10.78 -8.67
CA GLU A 6 -9.82 11.55 -9.40
C GLU A 6 -9.65 11.50 -10.93
N GLN A 7 -8.45 11.15 -11.40
CA GLN A 7 -8.18 10.92 -12.83
C GLN A 7 -8.76 9.58 -13.33
N LEU A 8 -9.17 8.67 -12.43
CA LEU A 8 -9.89 7.46 -12.80
C LEU A 8 -11.35 7.80 -13.10
N THR A 9 -11.77 7.51 -14.33
CA THR A 9 -13.19 7.53 -14.71
C THR A 9 -13.83 6.16 -14.46
N ARG A 10 -15.16 6.08 -14.45
CA ARG A 10 -15.88 4.80 -14.37
C ARG A 10 -15.46 3.82 -15.47
N GLY A 11 -15.19 4.30 -16.68
CA GLY A 11 -14.76 3.43 -17.79
C GLY A 11 -13.38 2.81 -17.57
N THR A 12 -12.44 3.56 -17.00
CA THR A 12 -11.10 3.04 -16.66
C THR A 12 -11.11 2.15 -15.42
N ALA A 13 -11.99 2.43 -14.45
CA ALA A 13 -12.11 1.65 -13.22
C ALA A 13 -12.61 0.22 -13.47
N GLN A 14 -13.38 0.00 -14.54
CA GLN A 14 -13.85 -1.35 -14.93
C GLN A 14 -12.71 -2.31 -15.32
N GLY A 15 -11.55 -1.79 -15.73
CA GLY A 15 -10.38 -2.60 -16.06
C GLY A 15 -9.42 -2.80 -14.87
N VAL A 16 -9.80 -2.39 -13.67
CA VAL A 16 -8.95 -2.48 -12.47
C VAL A 16 -9.40 -3.68 -11.64
N ASP A 17 -8.53 -4.67 -11.49
CA ASP A 17 -8.79 -5.82 -10.61
C ASP A 17 -8.62 -5.44 -9.13
N ILE A 18 -7.58 -4.66 -8.82
CA ILE A 18 -7.27 -4.26 -7.43
C ILE A 18 -6.74 -2.82 -7.42
N LEU A 19 -7.21 -2.03 -6.46
CA LEU A 19 -6.55 -0.80 -6.02
C LEU A 19 -5.73 -1.05 -4.76
N VAL A 20 -4.42 -0.86 -4.84
CA VAL A 20 -3.51 -0.93 -3.69
C VAL A 20 -3.24 0.47 -3.16
N ILE A 21 -3.58 0.74 -1.90
CA ILE A 21 -3.33 2.02 -1.24
C ILE A 21 -2.13 1.89 -0.30
N ILE A 22 -1.13 2.75 -0.48
CA ILE A 22 0.05 2.82 0.39
C ILE A 22 -0.18 3.87 1.48
N THR A 23 0.01 3.52 2.75
CA THR A 23 -0.22 4.43 3.89
C THR A 23 0.87 4.35 4.95
N GLU A 24 1.12 5.45 5.64
CA GLU A 24 1.94 5.47 6.86
C GLU A 24 1.06 5.30 8.11
N ALA A 25 1.67 4.99 9.25
CA ALA A 25 0.99 4.83 10.54
C ALA A 25 0.64 6.20 11.17
N SER A 26 -0.24 6.96 10.52
CA SER A 26 -0.72 8.25 11.02
C SER A 26 -2.22 8.43 10.78
N THR A 27 -2.93 9.09 11.71
CA THR A 27 -4.37 9.35 11.58
C THR A 27 -4.74 10.09 10.29
N VAL A 28 -3.87 11.01 9.84
CA VAL A 28 -4.07 11.76 8.58
C VAL A 28 -3.99 10.83 7.37
N SER A 29 -3.02 9.91 7.36
CA SER A 29 -2.90 8.91 6.30
C SER A 29 -4.09 7.95 6.30
N ILE A 30 -4.55 7.50 7.47
CA ILE A 30 -5.74 6.63 7.59
C ILE A 30 -7.01 7.33 7.08
N HIS A 31 -7.19 8.61 7.40
CA HIS A 31 -8.31 9.38 6.86
C HIS A 31 -8.27 9.42 5.33
N THR A 32 -7.09 9.63 4.75
CA THR A 32 -6.88 9.64 3.30
C THR A 32 -7.22 8.28 2.68
N VAL A 33 -6.80 7.18 3.30
CA VAL A 33 -7.16 5.81 2.87
C VAL A 33 -8.68 5.66 2.79
N ASN A 34 -9.41 6.10 3.82
CA ASN A 34 -10.88 5.98 3.85
C ASN A 34 -11.56 6.81 2.75
N VAL A 35 -11.06 8.01 2.46
CA VAL A 35 -11.55 8.83 1.35
C VAL A 35 -11.33 8.11 0.01
N ILE A 36 -10.12 7.60 -0.24
CA ILE A 36 -9.80 6.88 -1.48
C ILE A 36 -10.62 5.60 -1.61
N ARG A 37 -10.83 4.86 -0.51
CA ARG A 37 -11.69 3.65 -0.50
C ARG A 37 -13.12 3.97 -0.92
N ASN A 38 -13.69 5.06 -0.42
CA ASN A 38 -15.04 5.47 -0.79
C ASN A 38 -15.12 5.84 -2.27
N LEU A 39 -14.15 6.61 -2.78
CA LEU A 39 -14.08 6.95 -4.20
C LEU A 39 -13.93 5.70 -5.08
N ALA A 40 -13.12 4.73 -4.67
CA ALA A 40 -12.92 3.48 -5.40
C ALA A 40 -14.22 2.66 -5.47
N LEU A 41 -14.99 2.61 -4.38
CA LEU A 41 -16.32 1.98 -4.37
C LEU A 41 -17.30 2.68 -5.32
N GLU A 42 -17.32 4.01 -5.34
CA GLU A 42 -18.17 4.78 -6.26
C GLU A 42 -17.79 4.59 -7.74
N LEU A 43 -16.52 4.34 -8.01
CA LEU A 43 -15.98 4.01 -9.33
C LEU A 43 -16.23 2.54 -9.74
N GLY A 44 -16.65 1.69 -8.81
CA GLY A 44 -16.93 0.28 -9.06
C GLY A 44 -15.69 -0.61 -9.06
N ILE A 45 -14.60 -0.19 -8.42
CA ILE A 45 -13.39 -1.02 -8.28
C ILE A 45 -13.71 -2.20 -7.35
N PRO A 46 -13.50 -3.45 -7.77
CA PRO A 46 -14.00 -4.63 -7.07
C PRO A 46 -13.25 -4.92 -5.76
N LYS A 47 -11.95 -4.57 -5.69
CA LYS A 47 -11.12 -4.83 -4.53
C LYS A 47 -10.21 -3.66 -4.20
N VAL A 48 -10.18 -3.27 -2.93
CA VAL A 48 -9.26 -2.27 -2.39
C VAL A 48 -8.50 -2.87 -1.23
N VAL A 49 -7.18 -2.80 -1.30
CA VAL A 49 -6.26 -3.34 -0.29
C VAL A 49 -5.27 -2.26 0.17
N VAL A 50 -4.67 -2.45 1.33
CA VAL A 50 -3.79 -1.46 1.98
C VAL A 50 -2.45 -2.10 2.31
N VAL A 51 -1.38 -1.33 2.10
CA VAL A 51 -0.02 -1.67 2.54
C VAL A 51 0.51 -0.56 3.44
N GLY A 52 0.95 -0.93 4.64
CA GLY A 52 1.66 -0.02 5.53
C GLY A 52 3.08 0.26 5.01
N ASN A 53 3.52 1.50 5.01
CA ASN A 53 4.86 1.88 4.60
C ASN A 53 5.57 2.67 5.70
N LYS A 54 6.90 2.58 5.71
CA LYS A 54 7.80 3.27 6.65
C LYS A 54 7.49 2.95 8.11
N ILE A 55 7.17 1.69 8.42
CA ILE A 55 6.89 1.28 9.79
C ILE A 55 8.18 1.20 10.59
N ARG A 56 8.28 1.99 11.66
CA ARG A 56 9.51 2.15 12.45
C ARG A 56 9.56 1.25 13.67
N ASN A 57 8.41 0.87 14.20
CA ASN A 57 8.31 0.15 15.46
C ASN A 57 6.97 -0.60 15.59
N THR A 58 6.90 -1.49 16.58
CA THR A 58 5.72 -2.31 16.86
C THR A 58 4.49 -1.49 17.22
N LYS A 59 4.64 -0.28 17.77
CA LYS A 59 3.50 0.58 18.08
C LYS A 59 2.81 1.07 16.80
N GLU A 60 3.59 1.47 15.79
CA GLU A 60 3.07 1.84 14.47
C GLU A 60 2.41 0.64 13.76
N GLU A 61 3.00 -0.55 13.88
CA GLU A 61 2.41 -1.79 13.36
C GLU A 61 1.06 -2.10 14.01
N GLN A 62 0.99 -2.07 15.34
CA GLN A 62 -0.25 -2.30 16.10
C GLN A 62 -1.31 -1.24 15.78
N PHE A 63 -0.88 0.02 15.60
CA PHE A 63 -1.78 1.07 15.15
C PHE A 63 -2.43 0.69 13.82
N LEU A 64 -1.67 0.32 12.78
CA LEU A 64 -2.25 -0.07 11.49
C LEU A 64 -3.16 -1.30 11.58
N LYS A 65 -2.75 -2.33 12.33
CA LYS A 65 -3.58 -3.52 12.58
C LYS A 65 -4.90 -3.19 13.29
N SER A 66 -4.94 -2.12 14.09
CA SER A 66 -6.19 -1.66 14.72
C SER A 66 -7.13 -0.92 13.76
N GLN A 67 -6.61 -0.39 12.64
CA GLN A 67 -7.38 0.42 11.68
C GLN A 67 -7.97 -0.41 10.52
N PHE A 68 -7.43 -1.58 10.24
CA PHE A 68 -7.78 -2.39 9.07
C PHE A 68 -8.01 -3.85 9.43
N SER A 69 -8.94 -4.51 8.75
CA SER A 69 -9.08 -5.98 8.85
C SER A 69 -7.87 -6.69 8.25
N ALA A 70 -7.63 -7.94 8.66
CA ALA A 70 -6.57 -8.78 8.11
C ALA A 70 -6.72 -9.00 6.58
N GLU A 71 -7.95 -8.97 6.06
CA GLU A 71 -8.23 -9.09 4.62
C GLU A 71 -7.94 -7.80 3.84
N THR A 72 -7.90 -6.64 4.51
CA THR A 72 -7.58 -5.36 3.84
C THR A 72 -6.07 -5.08 3.92
N LEU A 73 -5.45 -5.29 5.07
CA LEU A 73 -4.04 -4.97 5.29
C LEU A 73 -3.15 -6.14 4.83
N LEU A 74 -2.57 -6.03 3.64
CA LEU A 74 -1.75 -7.11 3.07
C LEU A 74 -0.42 -7.27 3.80
N GLY A 75 0.10 -6.20 4.38
CA GLY A 75 1.36 -6.22 5.10
C GLY A 75 1.91 -4.83 5.30
N TYR A 76 3.18 -4.77 5.69
CA TYR A 76 3.88 -3.52 5.85
C TYR A 76 5.34 -3.62 5.46
N ILE A 77 5.87 -2.50 5.00
CA ILE A 77 7.28 -2.30 4.66
C ILE A 77 7.92 -1.50 5.81
N PRO A 78 8.94 -2.05 6.49
CA PRO A 78 9.63 -1.33 7.54
C PRO A 78 10.39 -0.13 6.96
N PHE A 79 10.56 0.91 7.77
CA PHE A 79 11.46 2.02 7.42
C PHE A 79 12.88 1.49 7.24
N SER A 80 13.54 1.89 6.15
CA SER A 80 14.91 1.49 5.83
C SER A 80 15.66 2.67 5.22
N GLU A 81 16.77 3.05 5.85
CA GLU A 81 17.71 4.04 5.29
C GLU A 81 18.34 3.52 3.99
N GLU A 82 18.62 2.22 3.92
CA GLU A 82 19.14 1.58 2.69
C GLU A 82 18.19 1.77 1.50
N LEU A 83 16.87 1.68 1.71
CA LEU A 83 15.90 1.96 0.65
C LEU A 83 15.91 3.42 0.21
N LEU A 84 16.10 4.34 1.15
CA LEU A 84 16.18 5.76 0.82
C LEU A 84 17.44 6.04 0.00
N ASP A 85 18.58 5.49 0.41
CA ASP A 85 19.85 5.62 -0.30
C ASP A 85 19.78 5.01 -1.71
N MET A 86 19.18 3.82 -1.84
CA MET A 86 18.94 3.19 -3.15
C MET A 86 18.01 4.02 -4.04
N SER A 87 17.02 4.73 -3.47
CA SER A 87 16.08 5.55 -4.25
C SER A 87 16.72 6.80 -4.87
N VAL A 88 17.80 7.30 -4.27
CA VAL A 88 18.55 8.45 -4.77
C VAL A 88 19.57 8.03 -5.83
N ASN A 89 20.08 6.80 -5.75
CA ASN A 89 21.11 6.27 -6.65
C ASN A 89 20.49 5.38 -7.74
N THR A 90 20.21 5.97 -8.91
CA THR A 90 19.54 5.28 -10.04
C THR A 90 20.35 4.13 -10.65
N ASP A 91 21.66 4.04 -10.38
CA ASP A 91 22.52 2.94 -10.84
C ASP A 91 22.28 1.63 -10.08
N SER A 92 21.57 1.68 -8.94
CA SER A 92 21.16 0.51 -8.16
C SER A 92 19.87 -0.09 -8.74
N ALA A 93 19.94 -0.72 -9.91
CA ALA A 93 18.79 -1.39 -10.55
C ALA A 93 18.27 -2.65 -9.81
N GLY A 94 18.72 -2.88 -8.57
CA GLY A 94 18.37 -4.04 -7.76
C GLY A 94 17.21 -3.78 -6.82
N PHE A 95 16.32 -4.75 -6.67
CA PHE A 95 15.41 -4.79 -5.53
C PHE A 95 16.21 -5.01 -4.24
N PRO A 96 15.75 -4.47 -3.09
CA PRO A 96 16.39 -4.73 -1.81
C PRO A 96 16.44 -6.23 -1.53
N THR A 97 17.59 -6.70 -1.07
CA THR A 97 17.77 -8.11 -0.71
C THR A 97 17.60 -8.34 0.81
N GLY A 98 17.68 -9.58 1.26
CA GLY A 98 17.53 -9.92 2.67
C GLY A 98 16.10 -9.74 3.19
N ASN A 99 15.96 -9.31 4.45
CA ASN A 99 14.67 -9.27 5.15
C ASN A 99 13.64 -8.37 4.44
N LEU A 100 14.10 -7.26 3.89
CA LEU A 100 13.23 -6.32 3.19
C LEU A 100 12.65 -6.90 1.88
N GLY A 101 13.46 -7.67 1.15
CA GLY A 101 13.01 -8.42 -0.01
C GLY A 101 11.91 -9.44 0.35
N LEU A 102 11.99 -10.07 1.52
CA LEU A 102 10.97 -11.01 1.99
C LEU A 102 9.62 -10.32 2.27
N PHE A 103 9.63 -9.12 2.87
CA PHE A 103 8.39 -8.34 3.08
C PHE A 103 7.73 -7.96 1.75
N LEU A 104 8.52 -7.53 0.77
CA LEU A 104 8.01 -7.18 -0.56
C LEU A 104 7.45 -8.41 -1.29
N GLU A 105 8.14 -9.54 -1.21
CA GLU A 105 7.71 -10.80 -1.82
C GLU A 105 6.39 -11.32 -1.21
N ASP A 106 6.22 -11.22 0.11
CA ASP A 106 4.97 -11.59 0.79
C ASP A 106 3.81 -10.69 0.35
N ILE A 107 4.02 -9.36 0.29
CA ILE A 107 3.01 -8.41 -0.21
C ILE A 107 2.67 -8.71 -1.66
N TYR A 108 3.68 -8.96 -2.52
CA TYR A 108 3.48 -9.31 -3.93
C TYR A 108 2.60 -10.55 -4.08
N ARG A 109 2.91 -11.63 -3.34
CA ARG A 109 2.12 -12.87 -3.38
C ARG A 109 0.68 -12.66 -2.96
N LYS A 110 0.45 -11.85 -1.93
CA LYS A 110 -0.90 -11.49 -1.49
C LYS A 110 -1.66 -10.71 -2.55
N ILE A 111 -1.04 -9.70 -3.17
CA ILE A 111 -1.67 -8.95 -4.27
C ILE A 111 -2.09 -9.90 -5.40
N ILE A 112 -1.21 -10.81 -5.82
CA ILE A 112 -1.51 -11.79 -6.87
C ILE A 112 -2.63 -12.76 -6.45
N SER A 113 -2.74 -13.11 -5.17
CA SER A 113 -3.83 -13.97 -4.69
C SER A 113 -5.19 -13.29 -4.61
N GLU A 114 -5.20 -11.96 -4.45
CA GLU A 114 -6.42 -11.14 -4.36
C GLU A 114 -6.97 -10.75 -5.75
N GLY A 115 -6.14 -10.76 -6.80
CA GLY A 115 -6.52 -10.35 -8.15
C GLY A 115 -7.04 -11.54 -8.96
N ARG A 116 -8.35 -11.64 -9.12
CA ARG A 116 -9.03 -12.56 -10.03
C ARG A 116 -10.31 -11.98 -10.59
#